data_AF-A0A945QRD5-F1
#
_entry.id   AF-A0A945QRD5-F1
#
_cell.length_a   1.000
_cell.length_b   1.000
_cell.length_c   1.000
_cell.angle_alpha   90.00
_cell.angle_beta   90.00
_cell.angle_gamma   90.00
#
_symmetry.space_group_name_H-M   'P 1'
#
loop_
_entity.id
_entity.type
_entity.pdbx_description
1 polymer ?
#
loop_
_entity_poly.entity_id
_entity_poly.type
_entity_poly.pdbx_seq_one_letter_code
_entity_poly.pdbx_strand_id
1 'polypeptide(L)'
;MGKVKKKVVKEEGKTQAKAANEEAKKVKKKPFSGVEVYSKPGLMQPLFAGFREMEVASDIVRPRMLTESVENGRGRGIIRNFTFRKFKDQPKAVFFMSWPTGVAGGSFEPTEHLLKPGEPITLSYSVEVDGADKPIYFVGKAYFLRKSYYVADNPANSGKPWTGPREEAKEKLPKDVFVRGEDIIEIRVDSVTSMPNGRGRLPRDILERYLSKAKLYVIPGGGGWAQRSTQGHFFNNIREPLDKYLEKDGVKLIEKVTLDEFSNMGNVTMMVEGMLLSGVEHDKIREVMVKKPNDYLREINTTVGFLLHFQMTDEVKDMVIRTLPDKVGKENDVFLPLMLEYVADSVEQYRVTFRIFPRDLVENRSRNSTDRGLHFKPPNTLHPGSENQVIFSKLLIALSKHFREDEKPDEEKLKSEKLQASVQARISEQSHKFTDKKIKSAFQNRVEAKKREDD
;
A
#
# COMPACT_ATOMS: atom_id res chain seq x y z
N MET A 1 0.39 77.41 16.67
CA MET A 1 -1.01 77.09 16.28
C MET A 1 -1.05 76.90 14.77
N GLY A 2 -1.74 75.86 14.27
CA GLY A 2 -1.93 75.63 12.84
C GLY A 2 -1.92 74.15 12.47
N LYS A 3 -3.06 73.48 12.62
CA LYS A 3 -3.31 72.12 12.10
C LYS A 3 -3.47 72.19 10.58
N VAL A 4 -2.69 71.41 9.83
CA VAL A 4 -2.99 71.08 8.42
C VAL A 4 -3.29 69.58 8.33
N LYS A 5 -4.56 69.27 8.05
CA LYS A 5 -5.07 67.92 7.83
C LYS A 5 -4.63 67.43 6.44
N LYS A 6 -3.93 66.28 6.37
CA LYS A 6 -3.60 65.59 5.12
C LYS A 6 -4.79 64.72 4.70
N LYS A 7 -5.38 65.03 3.55
CA LYS A 7 -6.47 64.31 2.89
C LYS A 7 -5.88 63.07 2.20
N VAL A 8 -6.19 61.87 2.68
CA VAL A 8 -5.84 60.61 2.02
C VAL A 8 -7.00 60.25 1.10
N VAL A 9 -6.72 60.23 -0.21
CA VAL A 9 -7.65 59.75 -1.25
C VAL A 9 -7.71 58.23 -1.17
N LYS A 10 -8.92 57.70 -1.11
CA LYS A 10 -9.27 56.29 -0.99
C LYS A 10 -9.32 55.70 -2.41
N GLU A 11 -8.36 54.85 -2.78
CA GLU A 11 -8.45 54.03 -4.01
C GLU A 11 -9.49 52.91 -3.80
N GLU A 12 -10.75 53.22 -4.09
CA GLU A 12 -11.81 52.23 -4.28
C GLU A 12 -11.67 51.63 -5.69
N GLY A 13 -10.95 50.51 -5.80
CA GLY A 13 -10.81 49.83 -7.10
C GLY A 13 -10.15 48.43 -7.10
N LYS A 14 -9.58 47.96 -5.98
CA LYS A 14 -8.85 46.67 -5.94
C LYS A 14 -9.54 45.55 -5.16
N THR A 15 -10.67 45.81 -4.52
CA THR A 15 -11.33 44.81 -3.64
C THR A 15 -12.40 43.98 -4.35
N GLN A 16 -12.97 44.46 -5.47
CA GLN A 16 -14.01 43.71 -6.22
C GLN A 16 -13.44 42.71 -7.25
N ALA A 17 -12.20 42.90 -7.73
CA ALA A 17 -11.57 41.97 -8.70
C ALA A 17 -10.98 40.70 -8.04
N LYS A 18 -10.78 40.68 -6.72
CA LYS A 18 -10.37 39.47 -5.98
C LYS A 18 -11.56 38.62 -5.52
N ALA A 19 -12.69 39.24 -5.18
CA ALA A 19 -13.90 38.52 -4.81
C ALA A 19 -14.56 37.80 -6.01
N ALA A 20 -14.52 38.41 -7.20
CA ALA A 20 -15.11 37.82 -8.41
C ALA A 20 -14.32 36.63 -9.00
N ASN A 21 -13.10 36.36 -8.52
CA ASN A 21 -12.25 35.26 -9.00
C ASN A 21 -12.15 34.08 -8.01
N GLU A 22 -12.68 34.23 -6.79
CA GLU A 22 -12.81 33.14 -5.80
C GLU A 22 -14.13 32.35 -5.95
N GLU A 23 -15.11 32.90 -6.68
CA GLU A 23 -16.35 32.23 -7.10
C GLU A 23 -16.24 31.52 -8.45
N ALA A 24 -15.02 31.29 -8.95
CA ALA A 24 -14.79 30.29 -9.99
C ALA A 24 -15.07 28.90 -9.38
N LYS A 25 -16.35 28.51 -9.38
CA LYS A 25 -16.92 27.19 -9.05
C LYS A 25 -15.88 26.26 -8.41
N LYS A 26 -15.75 26.29 -7.08
CA LYS A 26 -15.32 25.10 -6.33
C LYS A 26 -16.37 24.04 -6.64
N VAL A 27 -16.15 23.29 -7.72
CA VAL A 27 -16.80 22.02 -7.97
C VAL A 27 -16.63 21.27 -6.66
N LYS A 28 -17.72 21.10 -5.90
CA LYS A 28 -17.69 20.33 -4.66
C LYS A 28 -17.17 18.95 -5.07
N LYS A 29 -15.89 18.69 -4.83
CA LYS A 29 -15.28 17.40 -5.15
C LYS A 29 -16.11 16.37 -4.40
N LYS A 30 -16.76 15.46 -5.13
CA LYS A 30 -17.49 14.37 -4.50
C LYS A 30 -16.51 13.67 -3.54
N PRO A 31 -16.82 13.56 -2.23
CA PRO A 31 -15.90 12.93 -1.29
C PRO A 31 -15.61 11.50 -1.76
N PHE A 32 -14.40 11.02 -1.48
CA PHE A 32 -13.94 9.68 -1.89
C PHE A 32 -14.00 9.47 -3.42
N SER A 33 -13.75 10.54 -4.20
CA SER A 33 -13.68 10.44 -5.67
C SER A 33 -12.38 9.85 -6.22
N GLY A 34 -11.44 9.49 -5.35
CA GLY A 34 -10.15 8.89 -5.70
C GLY A 34 -9.42 8.41 -4.45
N VAL A 35 -8.22 7.88 -4.62
CA VAL A 35 -7.37 7.47 -3.49
C VAL A 35 -6.93 8.72 -2.72
N GLU A 36 -7.23 8.75 -1.42
CA GLU A 36 -6.89 9.88 -0.54
C GLU A 36 -6.25 9.40 0.77
N VAL A 37 -5.21 10.10 1.22
CA VAL A 37 -4.47 9.79 2.46
C VAL A 37 -4.83 10.80 3.55
N TYR A 38 -5.26 10.30 4.70
CA TYR A 38 -5.62 11.10 5.87
C TYR A 38 -4.64 10.82 7.01
N SER A 39 -4.03 11.88 7.55
CA SER A 39 -3.07 11.79 8.66
C SER A 39 -3.36 12.78 9.80
N LYS A 40 -4.24 13.75 9.58
CA LYS A 40 -4.63 14.76 10.56
C LYS A 40 -5.81 14.27 11.40
N PRO A 41 -5.78 14.37 12.75
CA PRO A 41 -6.84 13.88 13.62
C PRO A 41 -8.25 14.34 13.24
N GLY A 42 -8.45 15.64 12.97
CA GLY A 42 -9.77 16.18 12.61
C GLY A 42 -10.33 15.65 11.29
N LEU A 43 -9.46 15.22 10.36
CA LEU A 43 -9.90 14.60 9.10
C LEU A 43 -10.14 13.09 9.25
N MET A 44 -9.47 12.44 10.21
CA MET A 44 -9.62 11.01 10.47
C MET A 44 -10.82 10.69 11.37
N GLN A 45 -11.14 11.56 12.30
CA GLN A 45 -12.26 11.37 13.24
C GLN A 45 -13.59 10.98 12.57
N PRO A 46 -14.08 11.68 11.51
CA PRO A 46 -15.33 11.28 10.86
C PRO A 46 -15.23 9.91 10.16
N LEU A 47 -14.04 9.50 9.72
CA LEU A 47 -13.84 8.22 9.04
C LEU A 47 -13.97 7.01 9.98
N PHE A 48 -13.85 7.23 11.29
CA PHE A 48 -13.87 6.18 12.31
C PHE A 48 -15.19 6.16 13.09
N ALA A 49 -16.17 7.01 12.74
CA ALA A 49 -17.44 7.12 13.43
C ALA A 49 -18.16 5.76 13.52
N GLY A 50 -18.18 5.00 12.41
CA GLY A 50 -18.79 3.68 12.34
C GLY A 50 -18.23 2.65 13.32
N PHE A 51 -17.00 2.80 13.85
CA PHE A 51 -16.45 1.86 14.83
C PHE A 51 -17.22 1.82 16.15
N ARG A 52 -18.06 2.83 16.41
CA ARG A 52 -18.89 2.90 17.62
C ARG A 52 -20.28 2.29 17.43
N GLU A 53 -20.68 2.10 16.17
CA GLU A 53 -22.05 1.73 15.80
C GLU A 53 -22.14 0.31 15.24
N MET A 54 -21.06 -0.19 14.67
CA MET A 54 -21.01 -1.52 14.05
C MET A 54 -19.69 -2.24 14.33
N GLU A 55 -19.73 -3.58 14.26
CA GLU A 55 -18.52 -4.39 14.27
C GLU A 55 -17.77 -4.23 12.94
N VAL A 56 -16.60 -3.62 13.00
CA VAL A 56 -15.74 -3.45 11.82
C VAL A 56 -14.65 -4.51 11.82
N ALA A 57 -14.80 -5.52 10.97
CA ALA A 57 -13.77 -6.50 10.73
C ALA A 57 -12.54 -5.85 10.06
N SER A 58 -11.35 -6.21 10.54
CA SER A 58 -10.09 -5.72 10.02
C SER A 58 -9.12 -6.88 9.79
N ASP A 59 -8.54 -6.92 8.59
CA ASP A 59 -7.38 -7.76 8.30
C ASP A 59 -6.13 -7.02 8.78
N ILE A 60 -5.23 -7.74 9.44
CA ILE A 60 -4.01 -7.19 10.03
C ILE A 60 -2.80 -8.03 9.64
N VAL A 61 -1.70 -7.34 9.35
CA VAL A 61 -0.46 -7.96 8.90
C VAL A 61 0.74 -7.30 9.59
N ARG A 62 1.70 -8.14 9.99
CA ARG A 62 3.01 -7.77 10.51
C ARG A 62 4.01 -7.81 9.35
N PRO A 63 4.43 -6.66 8.78
CA PRO A 63 5.32 -6.65 7.61
C PRO A 63 6.63 -7.41 7.82
N ARG A 64 7.17 -7.39 9.05
CA ARG A 64 8.34 -8.19 9.43
C ARG A 64 8.12 -9.69 9.22
N MET A 65 6.96 -10.19 9.65
CA MET A 65 6.64 -11.61 9.52
C MET A 65 6.42 -12.04 8.06
N LEU A 66 6.03 -11.12 7.18
CA LEU A 66 5.94 -11.41 5.74
C LEU A 66 7.29 -11.82 5.14
N THR A 67 8.39 -11.31 5.69
CA THR A 67 9.73 -11.78 5.32
C THR A 67 10.13 -13.04 6.05
N GLU A 68 9.78 -13.19 7.33
CA GLU A 68 10.32 -14.25 8.21
C GLU A 68 9.53 -15.58 8.14
N SER A 69 8.25 -15.55 7.76
CA SER A 69 7.35 -16.70 7.84
C SER A 69 6.33 -16.75 6.70
N VAL A 70 6.06 -17.95 6.20
CA VAL A 70 4.96 -18.22 5.25
C VAL A 70 3.59 -18.12 5.93
N GLU A 71 3.44 -18.71 7.11
CA GLU A 71 2.14 -18.86 7.76
C GLU A 71 1.81 -17.74 8.76
N ASN A 72 2.81 -17.24 9.48
CA ASN A 72 2.60 -16.36 10.63
C ASN A 72 2.50 -14.86 10.28
N GLY A 73 1.95 -14.10 11.24
CA GLY A 73 1.94 -12.64 11.23
C GLY A 73 0.82 -12.00 10.40
N ARG A 74 -0.10 -12.81 9.91
CA ARG A 74 -1.37 -12.36 9.32
C ARG A 74 -2.50 -12.75 10.25
N GLY A 75 -3.51 -11.90 10.38
CA GLY A 75 -4.67 -12.21 11.20
C GLY A 75 -5.88 -11.38 10.85
N ARG A 76 -6.99 -11.70 11.51
CA ARG A 76 -8.25 -10.95 11.44
C ARG A 76 -8.75 -10.66 12.84
N GLY A 77 -9.18 -9.42 13.06
CA GLY A 77 -9.77 -8.96 14.32
C GLY A 77 -10.95 -8.02 14.07
N ILE A 78 -11.60 -7.59 15.14
CA ILE A 78 -12.71 -6.63 15.13
C ILE A 78 -12.22 -5.34 15.77
N ILE A 79 -12.37 -4.22 15.08
CA ILE A 79 -12.12 -2.89 15.65
C ILE A 79 -13.33 -2.56 16.54
N ARG A 80 -13.11 -2.57 17.86
CA ARG A 80 -14.15 -2.32 18.88
C ARG A 80 -14.39 -0.85 19.12
N ASN A 81 -13.33 -0.04 19.04
CA ASN A 81 -13.42 1.41 19.23
C ASN A 81 -12.13 2.10 18.80
N PHE A 82 -12.10 3.43 18.97
CA PHE A 82 -10.89 4.23 18.83
C PHE A 82 -10.87 5.41 19.80
N THR A 83 -9.66 5.92 20.06
CA THR A 83 -9.47 7.21 20.73
C THR A 83 -8.28 7.95 20.14
N PHE A 84 -8.25 9.28 20.27
CA PHE A 84 -7.02 10.03 20.03
C PHE A 84 -6.20 10.11 21.33
N ARG A 85 -4.92 9.75 21.27
CA ARG A 85 -3.98 9.93 22.39
C ARG A 85 -2.86 10.87 21.98
N LYS A 86 -2.33 11.64 22.94
CA LYS A 86 -1.22 12.56 22.71
C LYS A 86 0.09 11.77 22.59
N PHE A 87 0.77 11.89 21.47
CA PHE A 87 2.16 11.47 21.28
C PHE A 87 3.03 12.72 21.10
N LYS A 88 4.36 12.56 21.08
CA LYS A 88 5.33 13.68 21.10
C LYS A 88 5.00 14.79 20.10
N ASP A 89 4.65 14.43 18.85
CA ASP A 89 4.55 15.41 17.76
C ASP A 89 3.10 15.86 17.48
N GLN A 90 2.11 14.99 17.72
CA GLN A 90 0.68 15.26 17.49
C GLN A 90 -0.20 14.17 18.10
N PRO A 91 -1.50 14.46 18.36
CA PRO A 91 -2.45 13.40 18.66
C PRO A 91 -2.51 12.36 17.54
N LYS A 92 -2.50 11.08 17.89
CA LYS A 92 -2.66 9.97 16.94
C LYS A 92 -3.85 9.11 17.33
N ALA A 93 -4.50 8.53 16.34
CA ALA A 93 -5.58 7.58 16.58
C ALA A 93 -4.99 6.29 17.18
N VAL A 94 -5.71 5.72 18.13
CA VAL A 94 -5.42 4.42 18.73
C VAL A 94 -6.66 3.56 18.55
N PHE A 95 -6.52 2.49 17.79
CA PHE A 95 -7.59 1.51 17.59
C PHE A 95 -7.51 0.46 18.70
N PHE A 96 -8.69 0.08 19.18
CA PHE A 96 -8.86 -1.04 20.10
C PHE A 96 -9.38 -2.20 19.26
N MET A 97 -8.52 -3.17 18.99
CA MET A 97 -8.87 -4.30 18.15
C MET A 97 -8.85 -5.59 18.97
N SER A 98 -9.88 -6.43 18.82
CA SER A 98 -9.89 -7.77 19.40
C SER A 98 -8.61 -8.52 19.04
N TRP A 99 -8.22 -9.49 19.88
CA TRP A 99 -7.06 -10.31 19.60
C TRP A 99 -7.14 -10.93 18.18
N PRO A 100 -6.13 -10.72 17.31
CA PRO A 100 -6.22 -11.22 15.94
C PRO A 100 -6.15 -12.74 15.91
N THR A 101 -7.13 -13.35 15.25
CA THR A 101 -7.07 -14.77 14.92
C THR A 101 -6.19 -14.93 13.69
N GLY A 102 -5.21 -15.84 13.75
CA GLY A 102 -4.33 -16.12 12.63
C GLY A 102 -5.08 -16.67 11.41
N VAL A 103 -4.56 -16.43 10.21
CA VAL A 103 -5.14 -16.91 8.95
C VAL A 103 -4.23 -17.95 8.30
N ALA A 104 -4.81 -18.80 7.43
CA ALA A 104 -4.07 -19.83 6.69
C ALA A 104 -3.27 -20.81 7.58
N GLY A 105 -3.83 -21.15 8.76
CA GLY A 105 -3.21 -22.11 9.69
C GLY A 105 -2.06 -21.56 10.53
N GLY A 106 -1.62 -20.32 10.31
CA GLY A 106 -0.56 -19.68 11.09
C GLY A 106 -1.05 -18.91 12.31
N SER A 107 -0.12 -18.49 13.18
CA SER A 107 -0.38 -17.59 14.30
C SER A 107 -0.09 -16.14 13.93
N PHE A 108 -0.93 -15.20 14.37
CA PHE A 108 -0.62 -13.77 14.26
C PHE A 108 0.61 -13.39 15.10
N GLU A 109 0.74 -14.01 16.27
CA GLU A 109 1.87 -13.84 17.19
C GLU A 109 2.40 -15.22 17.58
N PRO A 110 3.33 -15.81 16.81
CA PRO A 110 3.96 -17.06 17.22
C PRO A 110 4.87 -16.82 18.43
N THR A 111 5.06 -17.86 19.25
CA THR A 111 5.81 -17.81 20.51
C THR A 111 7.25 -17.32 20.36
N GLU A 112 7.89 -17.62 19.22
CA GLU A 112 9.25 -17.20 18.89
C GLU A 112 9.34 -15.72 18.48
N HIS A 113 8.23 -15.10 18.06
CA HIS A 113 8.18 -13.72 17.56
C HIS A 113 7.02 -12.93 18.18
N LEU A 114 7.10 -12.70 19.49
CA LEU A 114 6.17 -11.86 20.22
C LEU A 114 6.14 -10.41 19.69
N LEU A 115 4.97 -9.78 19.75
CA LEU A 115 4.77 -8.39 19.36
C LEU A 115 5.54 -7.45 20.28
N LYS A 116 6.29 -6.53 19.67
CA LYS A 116 7.05 -5.52 20.41
C LYS A 116 6.43 -4.13 20.25
N PRO A 117 6.29 -3.34 21.32
CA PRO A 117 5.83 -1.95 21.20
C PRO A 117 6.63 -1.18 20.14
N GLY A 118 5.92 -0.47 19.27
CA GLY A 118 6.50 0.23 18.11
C GLY A 118 6.72 -0.64 16.87
N GLU A 119 6.39 -1.93 16.90
CA GLU A 119 6.44 -2.79 15.70
C GLU A 119 5.47 -2.27 14.62
N PRO A 120 5.93 -2.07 13.37
CA PRO A 120 5.06 -1.68 12.26
C PRO A 120 3.97 -2.72 12.00
N ILE A 121 2.77 -2.22 11.73
CA ILE A 121 1.58 -3.02 11.39
C ILE A 121 0.91 -2.38 10.18
N THR A 122 0.41 -3.23 9.29
CA THR A 122 -0.54 -2.83 8.24
C THR A 122 -1.89 -3.41 8.60
N LEU A 123 -2.91 -2.57 8.57
CA LEU A 123 -4.29 -3.00 8.78
C LEU A 123 -5.16 -2.52 7.63
N SER A 124 -6.23 -3.26 7.36
CA SER A 124 -7.25 -2.83 6.42
C SER A 124 -8.64 -3.15 6.93
N TYR A 125 -9.61 -2.33 6.57
CA TYR A 125 -11.02 -2.49 6.96
C TYR A 125 -11.93 -1.77 5.98
N SER A 126 -13.21 -2.12 5.98
CA SER A 126 -14.25 -1.40 5.27
C SER A 126 -15.28 -0.85 6.25
N VAL A 127 -15.67 0.40 6.06
CA VAL A 127 -16.67 1.04 6.92
C VAL A 127 -17.52 2.02 6.11
N GLU A 128 -18.77 2.19 6.49
CA GLU A 128 -19.64 3.23 5.97
C GLU A 128 -19.17 4.59 6.48
N VAL A 129 -19.14 5.58 5.57
CA VAL A 129 -18.68 6.93 5.88
C VAL A 129 -19.67 7.92 5.28
N ASP A 130 -20.03 8.94 6.05
CA ASP A 130 -20.94 9.98 5.61
C ASP A 130 -20.49 10.61 4.30
N GLY A 131 -21.41 10.67 3.34
CA GLY A 131 -21.17 11.22 2.01
C GLY A 131 -20.59 10.23 1.00
N ALA A 132 -20.31 8.98 1.38
CA ALA A 132 -20.00 7.90 0.44
C ALA A 132 -21.25 7.13 0.03
N ASP A 133 -21.36 6.75 -1.25
CA ASP A 133 -22.50 5.95 -1.75
C ASP A 133 -22.42 4.46 -1.33
N LYS A 134 -21.24 4.01 -0.89
CA LYS A 134 -20.91 2.62 -0.55
C LYS A 134 -19.85 2.60 0.57
N PRO A 135 -19.70 1.49 1.32
CA PRO A 135 -18.60 1.34 2.27
C PRO A 135 -17.24 1.60 1.62
N ILE A 136 -16.39 2.39 2.30
CA ILE A 136 -15.06 2.73 1.83
C ILE A 136 -14.04 1.76 2.43
N TYR A 137 -13.15 1.23 1.60
CA TYR A 137 -12.03 0.42 2.07
C TYR A 137 -10.86 1.32 2.48
N PHE A 138 -10.29 1.05 3.64
CA PHE A 138 -9.16 1.77 4.18
C PHE A 138 -7.96 0.86 4.38
N VAL A 139 -6.75 1.40 4.14
CA VAL A 139 -5.48 0.80 4.54
C VAL A 139 -4.77 1.74 5.52
N GLY A 140 -4.42 1.23 6.69
CA GLY A 140 -3.76 1.99 7.75
C GLY A 140 -2.26 1.73 7.84
N LYS A 141 -1.47 2.81 7.93
CA LYS A 141 -0.09 2.75 8.42
C LYS A 141 -0.12 2.82 9.94
N ALA A 142 0.27 1.74 10.59
CA ALA A 142 0.02 1.56 11.99
C ALA A 142 1.22 0.96 12.74
N TYR A 143 1.16 1.02 14.07
CA TYR A 143 2.20 0.53 14.97
C TYR A 143 1.56 -0.13 16.18
N PHE A 144 2.04 -1.32 16.54
CA PHE A 144 1.64 -1.97 17.79
C PHE A 144 2.02 -1.11 19.00
N LEU A 145 1.12 -0.94 19.95
CA LEU A 145 1.44 -0.27 21.21
C LEU A 145 1.62 -1.28 22.34
N ARG A 146 0.57 -2.03 22.64
CA ARG A 146 0.53 -2.97 23.77
C ARG A 146 -0.68 -3.89 23.67
N LYS A 147 -0.64 -4.98 24.43
CA LYS A 147 -1.82 -5.78 24.76
C LYS A 147 -2.58 -5.09 25.88
N SER A 148 -3.89 -5.16 25.87
CA SER A 148 -4.74 -4.55 26.91
C SER A 148 -6.02 -5.35 27.06
N TYR A 149 -6.74 -5.09 28.14
CA TYR A 149 -8.09 -5.58 28.37
C TYR A 149 -9.07 -4.45 28.06
N TYR A 150 -10.16 -4.77 27.38
CA TYR A 150 -11.18 -3.84 26.92
C TYR A 150 -12.51 -4.14 27.58
N VAL A 151 -13.18 -3.10 28.06
CA VAL A 151 -14.58 -3.16 28.51
C VAL A 151 -15.32 -2.00 27.87
N ALA A 152 -16.38 -2.30 27.11
CA ALA A 152 -17.16 -1.30 26.39
C ALA A 152 -17.85 -0.31 27.35
N ASP A 153 -18.50 -0.84 28.39
CA ASP A 153 -19.28 -0.06 29.35
C ASP A 153 -18.51 0.14 30.65
N ASN A 154 -17.78 1.25 30.75
CA ASN A 154 -17.08 1.62 31.97
C ASN A 154 -18.04 2.21 33.01
N PRO A 155 -18.20 1.59 34.20
CA PRO A 155 -19.08 2.11 35.25
C PRO A 155 -18.67 3.49 35.76
N ALA A 156 -17.37 3.82 35.71
CA ALA A 156 -16.85 5.12 36.16
C ALA A 156 -17.01 6.24 35.12
N ASN A 157 -17.30 5.91 33.86
CA ASN A 157 -17.43 6.91 32.80
C ASN A 157 -18.37 6.40 31.69
N SER A 158 -19.67 6.65 31.86
CA SER A 158 -20.69 6.24 30.89
C SER A 158 -20.40 6.87 29.52
N GLY A 159 -20.24 6.04 28.49
CA GLY A 159 -19.97 6.47 27.11
C GLY A 159 -18.50 6.45 26.71
N LYS A 160 -17.57 6.00 27.57
CA LYS A 160 -16.19 5.72 27.19
C LYS A 160 -15.78 4.30 27.62
N PRO A 161 -15.11 3.54 26.76
CA PRO A 161 -14.61 2.23 27.15
C PRO A 161 -13.50 2.36 28.19
N TRP A 162 -13.37 1.33 29.03
CA TRP A 162 -12.20 1.14 29.87
C TRP A 162 -11.15 0.33 29.11
N THR A 163 -9.88 0.74 29.20
CA THR A 163 -8.75 0.03 28.60
C THR A 163 -7.54 0.09 29.52
N GLY A 164 -6.89 -1.05 29.76
CA GLY A 164 -5.72 -1.13 30.62
C GLY A 164 -5.18 -2.57 30.77
N PRO A 165 -4.19 -2.82 31.62
CA PRO A 165 -3.74 -4.16 31.96
C PRO A 165 -4.88 -5.01 32.53
N ARG A 166 -4.92 -6.30 32.19
CA ARG A 166 -5.96 -7.22 32.66
C ARG A 166 -6.06 -7.30 34.18
N GLU A 167 -4.91 -7.32 34.87
CA GLU A 167 -4.88 -7.39 36.33
C GLU A 167 -5.46 -6.13 36.98
N GLU A 168 -5.16 -4.95 36.42
CA GLU A 168 -5.75 -3.69 36.88
C GLU A 168 -7.27 -3.68 36.66
N ALA A 169 -7.75 -4.25 35.56
CA ALA A 169 -9.18 -4.39 35.29
C ALA A 169 -9.86 -5.25 36.36
N LYS A 170 -9.23 -6.36 36.72
CA LYS A 170 -9.74 -7.32 37.72
C LYS A 170 -9.83 -6.72 39.12
N GLU A 171 -8.92 -5.82 39.46
CA GLU A 171 -8.90 -5.11 40.75
C GLU A 171 -9.91 -3.95 40.80
N LYS A 172 -10.03 -3.18 39.72
CA LYS A 172 -10.80 -1.92 39.71
C LYS A 172 -12.26 -2.07 39.25
N LEU A 173 -12.59 -3.11 38.49
CA LEU A 173 -13.92 -3.27 37.92
C LEU A 173 -14.74 -4.30 38.70
N PRO A 174 -16.06 -4.09 38.86
CA PRO A 174 -16.97 -5.10 39.36
C PRO A 174 -16.85 -6.41 38.57
N LYS A 175 -17.00 -7.56 39.24
CA LYS A 175 -16.78 -8.89 38.63
C LYS A 175 -17.68 -9.11 37.41
N ASP A 176 -18.93 -8.69 37.48
CA ASP A 176 -19.91 -8.81 36.40
C ASP A 176 -19.58 -7.95 35.17
N VAL A 177 -18.86 -6.85 35.38
CA VAL A 177 -18.35 -5.98 34.31
C VAL A 177 -17.06 -6.56 33.73
N PHE A 178 -16.15 -7.02 34.59
CA PHE A 178 -14.88 -7.62 34.18
C PHE A 178 -15.10 -8.82 33.25
N VAL A 179 -16.04 -9.73 33.57
CA VAL A 179 -16.29 -10.92 32.73
C VAL A 179 -16.87 -10.63 31.34
N ARG A 180 -17.37 -9.41 31.11
CA ARG A 180 -17.86 -8.97 29.79
C ARG A 180 -16.76 -8.35 28.93
N GLY A 181 -15.58 -8.14 29.49
CA GLY A 181 -14.44 -7.61 28.74
C GLY A 181 -13.74 -8.66 27.89
N GLU A 182 -12.78 -8.21 27.08
CA GLU A 182 -11.99 -9.08 26.21
C GLU A 182 -10.54 -8.60 26.12
N ASP A 183 -9.62 -9.52 25.80
CA ASP A 183 -8.24 -9.16 25.49
C ASP A 183 -8.16 -8.56 24.08
N ILE A 184 -7.53 -7.40 24.00
CA ILE A 184 -7.35 -6.61 22.78
C ILE A 184 -5.88 -6.28 22.55
N ILE A 185 -5.60 -5.80 21.34
CA ILE A 185 -4.38 -5.05 21.05
C ILE A 185 -4.72 -3.59 20.79
N GLU A 186 -3.88 -2.71 21.34
CA GLU A 186 -3.92 -1.29 21.05
C GLU A 186 -2.96 -0.97 19.90
N ILE A 187 -3.46 -0.29 18.89
CA ILE A 187 -2.71 -0.02 17.66
C ILE A 187 -2.73 1.49 17.38
N ARG A 188 -1.55 2.12 17.33
CA ARG A 188 -1.43 3.51 16.88
C ARG A 188 -1.57 3.57 15.36
N VAL A 189 -2.48 4.39 14.87
CA VAL A 189 -2.69 4.61 13.43
C VAL A 189 -2.21 6.00 13.08
N ASP A 190 -1.16 6.07 12.25
CA ASP A 190 -0.51 7.32 11.87
C ASP A 190 -1.15 7.97 10.65
N SER A 191 -1.64 7.13 9.73
CA SER A 191 -2.44 7.55 8.58
C SER A 191 -3.34 6.42 8.09
N VAL A 192 -4.45 6.78 7.44
CA VAL A 192 -5.34 5.86 6.72
C VAL A 192 -5.50 6.33 5.28
N THR A 193 -5.57 5.39 4.36
CA THR A 193 -5.76 5.66 2.93
C THR A 193 -7.08 5.10 2.50
N SER A 194 -7.95 5.97 2.01
CA SER A 194 -9.20 5.55 1.38
C SER A 194 -8.94 5.00 -0.02
N MET A 195 -9.52 3.84 -0.28
CA MET A 195 -9.57 3.20 -1.58
C MET A 195 -11.05 3.10 -1.95
N PRO A 196 -11.59 4.10 -2.68
CA PRO A 196 -13.03 4.19 -2.91
C PRO A 196 -13.60 3.15 -3.88
N ASN A 197 -12.75 2.34 -4.52
CA ASN A 197 -13.14 1.44 -5.61
C ASN A 197 -13.51 0.02 -5.13
N GLY A 198 -14.04 -0.12 -3.91
CA GLY A 198 -14.53 -1.41 -3.38
C GLY A 198 -13.60 -2.05 -2.34
N ARG A 199 -13.75 -3.37 -2.12
CA ARG A 199 -13.23 -4.17 -0.98
C ARG A 199 -11.70 -4.29 -0.85
N GLY A 200 -10.95 -3.39 -1.48
CA GLY A 200 -9.50 -3.43 -1.55
C GLY A 200 -8.97 -4.57 -2.42
N ARG A 201 -9.73 -4.94 -3.45
CA ARG A 201 -9.39 -5.99 -4.40
C ARG A 201 -9.69 -5.53 -5.81
N LEU A 202 -8.87 -5.97 -6.77
CA LEU A 202 -9.07 -5.77 -8.19
C LEU A 202 -9.43 -7.12 -8.84
N PRO A 203 -10.69 -7.29 -9.28
CA PRO A 203 -11.13 -8.50 -9.95
C PRO A 203 -10.63 -8.56 -11.40
N ARG A 204 -10.70 -9.77 -11.96
CA ARG A 204 -10.28 -10.13 -13.32
C ARG A 204 -10.72 -9.16 -14.41
N ASP A 205 -11.99 -8.75 -14.41
CA ASP A 205 -12.57 -7.86 -15.42
C ASP A 205 -11.91 -6.48 -15.46
N ILE A 206 -11.32 -6.04 -14.35
CA ILE A 206 -10.49 -4.84 -14.30
C ILE A 206 -9.06 -5.18 -14.72
N LEU A 207 -8.49 -6.29 -14.19
CA LEU A 207 -7.11 -6.67 -14.47
C LEU A 207 -6.86 -6.89 -15.97
N GLU A 208 -7.76 -7.58 -16.67
CA GLU A 208 -7.61 -7.90 -18.10
C GLU A 208 -7.66 -6.67 -19.03
N ARG A 209 -8.22 -5.54 -18.57
CA ARG A 209 -8.21 -4.28 -19.34
C ARG A 209 -6.82 -3.66 -19.43
N TYR A 210 -5.99 -3.87 -18.41
CA TYR A 210 -4.74 -3.14 -18.23
C TYR A 210 -3.50 -4.03 -18.13
N LEU A 211 -3.68 -5.32 -17.85
CA LEU A 211 -2.61 -6.30 -17.69
C LEU A 211 -2.76 -7.40 -18.75
N SER A 212 -1.65 -7.80 -19.35
CA SER A 212 -1.63 -8.81 -20.41
C SER A 212 -0.40 -9.70 -20.35
N LYS A 213 -0.40 -10.78 -21.14
CA LYS A 213 0.73 -11.73 -21.29
C LYS A 213 1.26 -12.22 -19.94
N ALA A 214 0.35 -12.55 -19.03
CA ALA A 214 0.72 -13.08 -17.73
C ALA A 214 1.38 -14.46 -17.90
N LYS A 215 2.51 -14.67 -17.22
CA LYS A 215 3.27 -15.93 -17.20
C LYS A 215 3.77 -16.20 -15.81
N LEU A 216 3.85 -17.47 -15.42
CA LEU A 216 4.37 -17.87 -14.11
C LEU A 216 5.62 -18.75 -14.29
N TYR A 217 6.74 -18.29 -13.76
CA TYR A 217 7.96 -19.08 -13.67
C TYR A 217 7.98 -19.85 -12.35
N VAL A 218 8.24 -21.15 -12.44
CA VAL A 218 8.41 -22.08 -11.33
C VAL A 218 9.87 -22.52 -11.31
N ILE A 219 10.59 -22.07 -10.29
CA ILE A 219 12.06 -22.10 -10.24
C ILE A 219 12.48 -23.15 -9.21
N PRO A 220 12.99 -24.33 -9.66
CA PRO A 220 13.51 -25.35 -8.74
C PRO A 220 14.78 -24.86 -8.03
N GLY A 221 15.07 -25.37 -6.85
CA GLY A 221 16.20 -24.93 -6.01
C GLY A 221 15.91 -23.70 -5.17
N GLY A 222 14.65 -23.23 -5.22
CA GLY A 222 14.17 -22.05 -4.54
C GLY A 222 14.54 -20.78 -5.30
N GLY A 223 13.56 -19.89 -5.48
CA GLY A 223 13.86 -18.51 -5.87
C GLY A 223 14.77 -17.85 -4.83
N GLY A 224 15.55 -16.84 -5.18
CA GLY A 224 16.37 -16.11 -4.19
C GLY A 224 15.58 -15.63 -2.96
N TRP A 225 14.27 -15.38 -3.11
CA TRP A 225 13.35 -15.02 -2.02
C TRP A 225 12.76 -16.20 -1.24
N ALA A 226 12.81 -17.42 -1.79
CA ALA A 226 12.35 -18.67 -1.18
C ALA A 226 13.41 -19.29 -0.24
N GLN A 227 14.68 -18.86 -0.34
CA GLN A 227 15.79 -19.40 0.45
C GLN A 227 15.91 -18.71 1.82
N ARG A 228 15.91 -19.50 2.90
CA ARG A 228 16.18 -19.00 4.26
C ARG A 228 17.65 -18.58 4.39
N SER A 229 17.88 -17.35 4.83
CA SER A 229 19.21 -16.90 5.22
C SER A 229 19.57 -17.41 6.61
N THR A 230 20.76 -17.96 6.76
CA THR A 230 21.32 -18.38 8.06
C THR A 230 21.80 -17.20 8.91
N GLN A 231 21.83 -15.98 8.37
CA GLN A 231 22.38 -14.78 9.01
C GLN A 231 21.33 -13.68 9.27
N GLY A 232 20.05 -14.04 9.36
CA GLY A 232 19.02 -13.16 9.91
C GLY A 232 18.40 -12.11 8.97
N HIS A 233 18.84 -12.03 7.70
CA HIS A 233 18.16 -11.29 6.63
C HIS A 233 18.08 -12.17 5.38
N PHE A 234 16.88 -12.47 4.89
CA PHE A 234 16.66 -13.20 3.61
C PHE A 234 17.50 -12.59 2.49
N PHE A 235 18.07 -13.43 1.62
CA PHE A 235 19.02 -13.14 0.54
C PHE A 235 19.00 -11.69 0.02
N ASN A 236 20.16 -11.04 -0.03
CA ASN A 236 20.31 -9.65 -0.44
C ASN A 236 20.42 -9.48 -1.97
N ASN A 237 20.92 -10.50 -2.68
CA ASN A 237 21.16 -10.44 -4.12
C ASN A 237 21.06 -11.81 -4.80
N ILE A 238 20.77 -11.78 -6.10
CA ILE A 238 20.96 -12.88 -7.06
C ILE A 238 22.06 -12.40 -8.00
N ARG A 239 23.15 -13.16 -8.12
CA ARG A 239 24.35 -12.72 -8.86
C ARG A 239 24.12 -12.54 -10.36
N GLU A 240 23.15 -13.26 -10.92
CA GLU A 240 22.86 -13.21 -12.35
C GLU A 240 21.78 -12.16 -12.66
N PRO A 241 21.84 -11.55 -13.86
CA PRO A 241 20.73 -10.73 -14.37
C PRO A 241 19.50 -11.60 -14.63
N LEU A 242 18.34 -10.96 -14.81
CA LEU A 242 17.06 -11.67 -14.90
C LEU A 242 17.05 -12.74 -15.99
N ASP A 243 17.47 -12.40 -17.21
CA ASP A 243 17.38 -13.30 -18.36
C ASP A 243 18.16 -14.60 -18.11
N LYS A 244 19.41 -14.48 -17.64
CA LYS A 244 20.24 -15.64 -17.28
C LYS A 244 19.67 -16.43 -16.11
N TYR A 245 19.04 -15.74 -15.15
CA TYR A 245 18.43 -16.40 -14.01
C TYR A 245 17.21 -17.25 -14.40
N LEU A 246 16.45 -16.82 -15.42
CA LEU A 246 15.29 -17.54 -15.94
C LEU A 246 15.66 -18.64 -16.96
N GLU A 247 16.85 -18.56 -17.57
CA GLU A 247 17.41 -19.58 -18.47
C GLU A 247 18.01 -20.80 -17.75
N LYS A 248 18.02 -20.81 -16.41
CA LYS A 248 18.56 -21.94 -15.65
C LYS A 248 17.83 -23.24 -15.95
N ASP A 249 18.61 -24.32 -16.00
CA ASP A 249 18.09 -25.67 -16.18
C ASP A 249 17.02 -25.99 -15.12
N GLY A 250 15.91 -26.57 -15.58
CA GLY A 250 14.77 -26.98 -14.75
C GLY A 250 13.74 -25.89 -14.45
N VAL A 251 13.97 -24.62 -14.84
CA VAL A 251 12.93 -23.58 -14.70
C VAL A 251 11.73 -23.93 -15.58
N LYS A 252 10.59 -24.18 -14.95
CA LYS A 252 9.32 -24.45 -15.63
C LYS A 252 8.60 -23.13 -15.89
N LEU A 253 8.18 -22.92 -17.13
CA LEU A 253 7.35 -21.78 -17.52
C LEU A 253 5.90 -22.22 -17.75
N ILE A 254 4.96 -21.58 -17.06
CA ILE A 254 3.52 -21.70 -17.32
C ILE A 254 3.09 -20.45 -18.10
N GLU A 255 2.82 -20.62 -19.39
CA GLU A 255 2.50 -19.50 -20.29
C GLU A 255 1.04 -19.05 -20.22
N LYS A 256 0.11 -19.97 -19.96
CA LYS A 256 -1.31 -19.67 -19.86
C LYS A 256 -1.70 -19.44 -18.41
N VAL A 257 -1.52 -18.19 -17.98
CA VAL A 257 -1.94 -17.71 -16.66
C VAL A 257 -3.07 -16.71 -16.84
N THR A 258 -4.17 -16.93 -16.12
CA THR A 258 -5.26 -15.96 -16.02
C THR A 258 -5.21 -15.29 -14.66
N LEU A 259 -4.98 -13.97 -14.62
CA LEU A 259 -5.03 -13.21 -13.38
C LEU A 259 -6.48 -13.07 -12.93
N ASP A 260 -6.79 -13.51 -11.71
CA ASP A 260 -8.16 -13.60 -11.23
C ASP A 260 -8.49 -12.49 -10.22
N GLU A 261 -7.64 -12.27 -9.22
CA GLU A 261 -7.85 -11.21 -8.23
C GLU A 261 -6.53 -10.74 -7.64
N PHE A 262 -6.32 -9.42 -7.55
CA PHE A 262 -5.26 -8.82 -6.74
C PHE A 262 -5.84 -8.13 -5.50
N SER A 263 -5.30 -8.41 -4.32
CA SER A 263 -5.80 -7.83 -3.05
C SER A 263 -4.76 -6.93 -2.37
N ASN A 264 -5.21 -5.82 -1.78
CA ASN A 264 -4.38 -4.79 -1.13
C ASN A 264 -3.47 -5.31 0.01
N MET A 265 -3.80 -6.45 0.61
CA MET A 265 -2.97 -7.10 1.64
C MET A 265 -1.89 -8.03 1.06
N GLY A 266 -1.65 -7.98 -0.25
CA GLY A 266 -0.54 -8.69 -0.90
C GLY A 266 -0.88 -10.08 -1.41
N ASN A 267 -2.15 -10.37 -1.68
CA ASN A 267 -2.56 -11.63 -2.31
C ASN A 267 -2.77 -11.47 -3.81
N VAL A 268 -2.35 -12.50 -4.55
CA VAL A 268 -2.58 -12.66 -5.98
C VAL A 268 -3.22 -14.02 -6.20
N THR A 269 -4.42 -14.03 -6.75
CA THR A 269 -5.10 -15.25 -7.19
C THR A 269 -5.05 -15.32 -8.70
N MET A 270 -4.75 -16.51 -9.22
CA MET A 270 -4.67 -16.77 -10.66
C MET A 270 -5.13 -18.19 -10.99
N MET A 271 -5.57 -18.41 -12.22
CA MET A 271 -5.81 -19.74 -12.78
C MET A 271 -4.58 -20.17 -13.57
N VAL A 272 -4.14 -21.42 -13.36
CA VAL A 272 -3.05 -22.05 -14.12
C VAL A 272 -3.54 -23.35 -14.76
N GLU A 273 -3.09 -23.61 -15.98
CA GLU A 273 -3.38 -24.87 -16.69
C GLU A 273 -2.49 -26.00 -16.15
N GLY A 274 -3.11 -27.12 -15.78
CA GLY A 274 -2.42 -28.29 -15.22
C GLY A 274 -1.93 -28.11 -13.77
N MET A 275 -1.38 -29.19 -13.21
CA MET A 275 -0.85 -29.20 -11.85
C MET A 275 0.38 -28.27 -11.73
N LEU A 276 0.33 -27.34 -10.78
CA LEU A 276 1.36 -26.30 -10.56
C LEU A 276 2.78 -26.90 -10.51
N LEU A 277 2.97 -27.95 -9.70
CA LEU A 277 4.26 -28.57 -9.45
C LEU A 277 4.59 -29.76 -10.37
N SER A 278 3.68 -30.16 -11.26
CA SER A 278 3.94 -31.28 -12.16
C SER A 278 5.06 -30.95 -13.14
N GLY A 279 5.97 -31.90 -13.37
CA GLY A 279 7.12 -31.72 -14.26
C GLY A 279 8.20 -30.76 -13.75
N VAL A 280 8.16 -30.34 -12.47
CA VAL A 280 9.28 -29.58 -11.88
C VAL A 280 10.36 -30.57 -11.44
N GLU A 281 11.51 -30.51 -12.10
CA GLU A 281 12.65 -31.38 -11.82
C GLU A 281 13.45 -30.84 -10.62
N HIS A 282 13.14 -31.37 -9.43
CA HIS A 282 13.89 -31.06 -8.22
C HIS A 282 13.86 -32.24 -7.26
N ASP A 283 15.03 -32.64 -6.77
CA ASP A 283 15.26 -33.80 -5.89
C ASP A 283 14.36 -33.83 -4.63
N LYS A 284 13.96 -32.64 -4.14
CA LYS A 284 13.08 -32.50 -2.96
C LYS A 284 11.58 -32.47 -3.26
N ILE A 285 11.15 -32.33 -4.51
CA ILE A 285 9.71 -32.33 -4.85
C ILE A 285 9.24 -33.77 -4.98
N ARG A 286 8.41 -34.20 -4.03
CA ARG A 286 7.84 -35.55 -4.00
C ARG A 286 6.47 -35.58 -4.68
N GLU A 287 6.09 -36.71 -5.24
CA GLU A 287 4.77 -36.91 -5.86
C GLU A 287 3.60 -36.52 -4.93
N VAL A 288 3.72 -36.80 -3.63
CA VAL A 288 2.71 -36.41 -2.63
C VAL A 288 2.54 -34.90 -2.51
N MET A 289 3.59 -34.11 -2.70
CA MET A 289 3.53 -32.64 -2.68
C MET A 289 2.83 -32.11 -3.92
N VAL A 290 2.96 -32.80 -5.06
CA VAL A 290 2.23 -32.45 -6.29
C VAL A 290 0.74 -32.74 -6.13
N LYS A 291 0.39 -33.87 -5.51
CA LYS A 291 -1.00 -34.30 -5.29
C LYS A 291 -1.72 -33.52 -4.19
N LYS A 292 -1.00 -33.10 -3.14
CA LYS A 292 -1.55 -32.41 -1.96
C LYS A 292 -0.71 -31.20 -1.56
N PRO A 293 -0.56 -30.19 -2.42
CA PRO A 293 0.37 -29.07 -2.18
C PRO A 293 0.06 -28.28 -0.90
N ASN A 294 -1.21 -28.18 -0.50
CA ASN A 294 -1.61 -27.46 0.70
C ASN A 294 -1.05 -28.06 2.00
N ASP A 295 -0.78 -29.37 2.02
CA ASP A 295 -0.20 -30.05 3.19
C ASP A 295 1.31 -29.81 3.33
N TYR A 296 1.96 -29.27 2.29
CA TYR A 296 3.41 -29.12 2.17
C TYR A 296 3.84 -27.70 1.76
N LEU A 297 3.00 -26.68 2.02
CA LEU A 297 3.26 -25.30 1.59
C LEU A 297 4.62 -24.79 2.09
N ARG A 298 5.01 -25.16 3.31
CA ARG A 298 6.30 -24.78 3.88
C ARG A 298 7.46 -25.38 3.09
N GLU A 299 7.46 -26.69 2.86
CA GLU A 299 8.49 -27.39 2.10
C GLU A 299 8.58 -26.86 0.67
N ILE A 300 7.43 -26.69 0.00
CA ILE A 300 7.34 -26.13 -1.35
C ILE A 300 7.97 -24.73 -1.39
N ASN A 301 7.55 -23.82 -0.51
CA ASN A 301 8.08 -22.45 -0.48
C ASN A 301 9.55 -22.34 -0.05
N THR A 302 10.15 -23.40 0.49
CA THR A 302 11.60 -23.44 0.78
C THR A 302 12.44 -24.02 -0.35
N THR A 303 11.81 -24.74 -1.29
CA THR A 303 12.50 -25.50 -2.34
C THR A 303 12.14 -25.04 -3.76
N VAL A 304 11.08 -24.24 -3.90
CA VAL A 304 10.56 -23.74 -5.17
C VAL A 304 10.31 -22.24 -5.07
N GLY A 305 10.82 -21.48 -6.04
CA GLY A 305 10.48 -20.08 -6.23
C GLY A 305 9.37 -19.89 -7.25
N PHE A 306 8.50 -18.92 -7.02
CA PHE A 306 7.45 -18.53 -7.97
C PHE A 306 7.63 -17.08 -8.37
N LEU A 307 7.76 -16.81 -9.66
CA LEU A 307 7.89 -15.45 -10.20
C LEU A 307 6.80 -15.20 -11.23
N LEU A 308 5.90 -14.27 -10.92
CA LEU A 308 4.86 -13.85 -11.84
C LEU A 308 5.39 -12.72 -12.74
N HIS A 309 5.23 -12.89 -14.04
CA HIS A 309 5.46 -11.86 -15.05
C HIS A 309 4.13 -11.45 -15.69
N PHE A 310 3.98 -10.17 -16.02
CA PHE A 310 2.93 -9.66 -16.92
C PHE A 310 3.35 -8.31 -17.50
N GLN A 311 2.62 -7.86 -18.52
CA GLN A 311 2.80 -6.55 -19.14
C GLN A 311 1.66 -5.61 -18.74
N MET A 312 1.98 -4.40 -18.34
CA MET A 312 1.00 -3.32 -18.16
C MET A 312 0.86 -2.48 -19.42
N THR A 313 -0.32 -1.90 -19.63
CA THR A 313 -0.55 -0.92 -20.71
C THR A 313 0.25 0.36 -20.48
N ASP A 314 0.47 1.14 -21.54
CA ASP A 314 1.27 2.36 -21.49
C ASP A 314 0.67 3.43 -20.56
N GLU A 315 -0.65 3.48 -20.43
CA GLU A 315 -1.34 4.44 -19.57
C GLU A 315 -1.07 4.18 -18.08
N VAL A 316 -1.04 2.90 -17.68
CA VAL A 316 -0.73 2.50 -16.29
C VAL A 316 0.76 2.61 -16.00
N LYS A 317 1.59 2.24 -16.98
CA LYS A 317 3.05 2.29 -16.91
C LYS A 317 3.58 3.62 -16.40
N ASP A 318 3.12 4.73 -16.97
CA ASP A 318 3.61 6.07 -16.63
C ASP A 318 3.34 6.46 -15.17
N MET A 319 2.28 5.92 -14.57
CA MET A 319 1.95 6.12 -13.16
C MET A 319 2.83 5.28 -12.23
N VAL A 320 3.28 4.11 -12.68
CA VAL A 320 4.08 3.18 -11.88
C VAL A 320 5.58 3.52 -11.95
N ILE A 321 6.14 3.70 -13.15
CA ILE A 321 7.60 3.81 -13.38
C ILE A 321 8.22 5.04 -12.72
N ARG A 322 7.53 6.19 -12.73
CA ARG A 322 8.05 7.45 -12.17
C ARG A 322 8.60 7.33 -10.75
N THR A 323 8.15 6.33 -10.01
CA THR A 323 8.50 6.13 -8.60
C THR A 323 9.30 4.85 -8.36
N LEU A 324 9.59 4.04 -9.39
CA LEU A 324 10.41 2.83 -9.30
C LEU A 324 11.23 2.59 -10.60
N PRO A 325 12.15 3.51 -10.95
CA PRO A 325 12.86 3.48 -12.23
C PRO A 325 13.83 2.30 -12.38
N ASP A 326 14.22 1.68 -11.27
CA ASP A 326 15.19 0.61 -11.15
C ASP A 326 14.56 -0.80 -11.10
N LYS A 327 13.24 -0.90 -11.30
CA LYS A 327 12.57 -2.20 -11.38
C LYS A 327 13.21 -3.10 -12.45
N VAL A 328 13.19 -4.40 -12.21
CA VAL A 328 13.64 -5.38 -13.20
C VAL A 328 12.73 -5.40 -14.46
N GLY A 329 13.27 -5.86 -15.59
CA GLY A 329 12.54 -5.97 -16.87
C GLY A 329 12.32 -4.65 -17.62
N LYS A 330 11.80 -4.72 -18.85
CA LYS A 330 11.50 -3.50 -19.64
C LYS A 330 10.45 -2.66 -18.93
N GLU A 331 10.32 -1.39 -19.28
CA GLU A 331 9.39 -0.45 -18.64
C GLU A 331 8.00 -1.05 -18.38
N ASN A 332 7.38 -1.68 -19.38
CA ASN A 332 6.03 -2.22 -19.29
C ASN A 332 5.96 -3.61 -18.61
N ASP A 333 7.09 -4.28 -18.39
CA ASP A 333 7.12 -5.60 -17.75
C ASP A 333 7.09 -5.47 -16.22
N VAL A 334 6.31 -6.29 -15.54
CA VAL A 334 6.30 -6.38 -14.09
C VAL A 334 6.66 -7.80 -13.68
N PHE A 335 7.57 -7.92 -12.71
CA PHE A 335 7.96 -9.18 -12.11
C PHE A 335 7.68 -9.14 -10.61
N LEU A 336 6.81 -10.04 -10.14
CA LEU A 336 6.43 -10.16 -8.73
C LEU A 336 6.94 -11.49 -8.19
N PRO A 337 7.88 -11.47 -7.23
CA PRO A 337 8.26 -12.68 -6.51
C PRO A 337 7.11 -13.10 -5.58
N LEU A 338 6.80 -14.38 -5.57
CA LEU A 338 5.63 -14.96 -4.92
C LEU A 338 6.00 -16.09 -3.96
N MET A 339 5.14 -16.28 -2.96
CA MET A 339 5.08 -17.44 -2.06
C MET A 339 3.71 -18.10 -2.22
N LEU A 340 3.68 -19.40 -2.41
CA LEU A 340 2.45 -20.17 -2.54
C LEU A 340 1.69 -20.17 -1.21
N GLU A 341 0.43 -19.77 -1.20
CA GLU A 341 -0.42 -19.81 0.00
C GLU A 341 -1.50 -20.89 -0.06
N TYR A 342 -2.07 -21.11 -1.24
CA TYR A 342 -3.17 -22.05 -1.37
C TYR A 342 -3.33 -22.50 -2.82
N VAL A 343 -3.67 -23.76 -2.99
CA VAL A 343 -4.02 -24.37 -4.26
C VAL A 343 -5.43 -24.93 -4.10
N ALA A 344 -6.41 -24.38 -4.81
CA ALA A 344 -7.75 -24.95 -4.83
C ALA A 344 -7.77 -26.15 -5.77
N ASP A 345 -8.25 -27.29 -5.28
CA ASP A 345 -8.47 -28.47 -6.12
C ASP A 345 -9.56 -28.15 -7.15
N SER A 346 -9.20 -28.26 -8.42
CA SER A 346 -10.10 -28.08 -9.55
C SER A 346 -9.69 -29.03 -10.66
N VAL A 347 -10.70 -29.66 -11.26
CA VAL A 347 -10.53 -30.80 -12.19
C VAL A 347 -9.91 -30.38 -13.52
N GLU A 348 -10.01 -29.10 -13.91
CA GLU A 348 -9.57 -28.61 -15.23
C GLU A 348 -8.54 -27.46 -15.16
N GLN A 349 -8.62 -26.59 -14.15
CA GLN A 349 -7.67 -25.47 -13.95
C GLN A 349 -7.46 -25.19 -12.48
N TYR A 350 -6.21 -25.25 -12.00
CA TYR A 350 -5.94 -24.94 -10.60
C TYR A 350 -6.09 -23.45 -10.35
N ARG A 351 -6.98 -23.09 -9.42
CA ARG A 351 -7.01 -21.74 -8.85
C ARG A 351 -5.96 -21.68 -7.76
N VAL A 352 -4.93 -20.89 -7.98
CA VAL A 352 -3.80 -20.77 -7.06
C VAL A 352 -3.77 -19.37 -6.47
N THR A 353 -3.64 -19.32 -5.15
CA THR A 353 -3.42 -18.09 -4.41
C THR A 353 -1.98 -18.03 -3.95
N PHE A 354 -1.34 -16.95 -4.33
CA PHE A 354 -0.01 -16.58 -3.88
C PHE A 354 -0.08 -15.36 -2.98
N ARG A 355 0.95 -15.25 -2.16
CA ARG A 355 1.32 -14.03 -1.44
C ARG A 355 2.54 -13.41 -2.11
N ILE A 356 2.52 -12.09 -2.19
CA ILE A 356 3.63 -11.33 -2.74
C ILE A 356 4.76 -11.27 -1.73
N PHE A 357 5.98 -11.51 -2.22
CA PHE A 357 7.18 -11.27 -1.46
C PHE A 357 7.32 -9.76 -1.18
N PRO A 358 7.52 -9.35 0.08
CA PRO A 358 7.41 -7.94 0.48
C PRO A 358 8.55 -7.02 0.00
N ARG A 359 9.50 -7.54 -0.79
CA ARG A 359 10.61 -6.78 -1.36
C ARG A 359 10.58 -6.88 -2.88
N ASP A 360 10.65 -5.74 -3.55
CA ASP A 360 10.68 -5.68 -5.00
C ASP A 360 12.04 -6.12 -5.55
N LEU A 361 12.00 -6.76 -6.72
CA LEU A 361 13.17 -7.16 -7.48
C LEU A 361 13.63 -5.97 -8.36
N VAL A 362 14.89 -5.57 -8.20
CA VAL A 362 15.51 -4.47 -8.93
C VAL A 362 16.81 -4.92 -9.58
N GLU A 363 17.21 -4.23 -10.64
CA GLU A 363 18.37 -4.59 -11.44
C GLU A 363 19.19 -3.33 -11.75
N ASN A 364 20.49 -3.36 -11.42
CA ASN A 364 21.38 -2.26 -11.73
C ASN A 364 21.80 -2.33 -13.20
N ARG A 365 21.27 -1.41 -14.01
CA ARG A 365 21.57 -1.31 -15.45
C ARG A 365 22.75 -0.42 -15.79
N SER A 366 23.44 0.13 -14.80
CA SER A 366 24.60 0.98 -15.03
C SER A 366 25.74 0.17 -15.64
N ARG A 367 26.21 0.58 -16.83
CA ARG A 367 27.37 -0.03 -17.51
C ARG A 367 28.66 0.06 -16.67
N ASN A 368 28.72 1.01 -15.73
CA ASN A 368 29.89 1.28 -14.90
C ASN A 368 29.82 0.62 -13.51
N SER A 369 28.76 -0.14 -13.21
CA SER A 369 28.62 -0.84 -11.93
C SER A 369 29.31 -2.20 -11.96
N THR A 370 30.12 -2.47 -10.94
CA THR A 370 30.65 -3.81 -10.62
C THR A 370 29.61 -4.68 -9.91
N ASP A 371 28.57 -4.06 -9.34
CA ASP A 371 27.43 -4.73 -8.73
C ASP A 371 26.42 -5.08 -9.84
N ARG A 372 26.60 -6.27 -10.42
CA ARG A 372 25.78 -6.84 -11.49
C ARG A 372 24.92 -7.95 -10.90
N GLY A 373 23.63 -7.96 -11.23
CA GLY A 373 22.68 -8.95 -10.75
C GLY A 373 21.34 -8.35 -10.33
N LEU A 374 20.48 -9.20 -9.78
CA LEU A 374 19.22 -8.78 -9.19
C LEU A 374 19.39 -8.51 -7.71
N HIS A 375 18.70 -7.49 -7.21
CA HIS A 375 18.70 -7.12 -5.81
C HIS A 375 17.28 -7.02 -5.29
N PHE A 376 17.13 -7.14 -3.97
CA PHE A 376 15.88 -6.81 -3.31
C PHE A 376 15.97 -5.41 -2.74
N LYS A 377 14.99 -4.56 -3.05
CA LYS A 377 14.85 -3.31 -2.31
C LYS A 377 14.63 -3.61 -0.83
N PRO A 378 15.21 -2.82 0.09
CA PRO A 378 14.87 -2.90 1.49
C PRO A 378 13.35 -2.78 1.68
N PRO A 379 12.75 -3.47 2.65
CA PRO A 379 11.33 -3.37 2.95
C PRO A 379 11.04 -1.98 3.50
N ASN A 380 10.86 -1.00 2.62
CA ASN A 380 10.34 0.30 3.00
C ASN A 380 8.85 0.10 3.26
N THR A 381 8.39 0.39 4.48
CA THR A 381 6.99 0.29 4.90
C THR A 381 6.07 0.74 3.78
N LEU A 382 5.10 -0.09 3.39
CA LEU A 382 4.03 0.26 2.46
C LEU A 382 3.50 1.65 2.82
N HIS A 383 3.89 2.65 2.04
CA HIS A 383 3.48 4.03 2.26
C HIS A 383 2.50 4.39 1.16
N PRO A 384 1.30 4.86 1.43
CA PRO A 384 0.29 5.13 0.40
C PRO A 384 0.57 6.42 -0.43
N GLY A 385 1.77 7.00 -0.32
CA GLY A 385 2.17 8.24 -0.99
C GLY A 385 3.34 8.03 -1.95
N SER A 386 4.02 9.10 -2.36
CA SER A 386 5.25 9.04 -3.18
C SER A 386 6.38 8.23 -2.53
N GLU A 387 6.29 8.01 -1.22
CA GLU A 387 7.19 7.16 -0.43
C GLU A 387 6.87 5.66 -0.55
N ASN A 388 5.77 5.25 -1.22
CA ASN A 388 5.56 3.83 -1.54
C ASN A 388 6.73 3.39 -2.40
N GLN A 389 7.35 2.28 -2.06
CA GLN A 389 8.39 1.69 -2.91
C GLN A 389 8.07 0.26 -3.31
N VAL A 390 6.85 -0.21 -3.06
CA VAL A 390 6.40 -1.55 -3.47
C VAL A 390 5.57 -1.44 -4.75
N ILE A 391 6.05 -2.09 -5.81
CA ILE A 391 5.48 -2.04 -7.16
C ILE A 391 4.04 -2.52 -7.18
N PHE A 392 3.73 -3.58 -6.43
CA PHE A 392 2.38 -4.13 -6.37
C PHE A 392 1.37 -3.12 -5.82
N SER A 393 1.68 -2.47 -4.69
CA SER A 393 0.77 -1.49 -4.10
C SER A 393 0.55 -0.28 -5.03
N LYS A 394 1.61 0.17 -5.71
CA LYS A 394 1.50 1.23 -6.74
C LYS A 394 0.63 0.82 -7.90
N LEU A 395 0.81 -0.41 -8.37
CA LEU A 395 0.01 -0.97 -9.46
C LEU A 395 -1.47 -0.99 -9.07
N LEU A 396 -1.83 -1.45 -7.86
CA LEU A 396 -3.22 -1.43 -7.41
C LEU A 396 -3.82 -0.03 -7.40
N ILE A 397 -3.06 0.96 -6.93
CA ILE A 397 -3.47 2.37 -6.93
C ILE A 397 -3.65 2.89 -8.36
N ALA A 398 -2.69 2.62 -9.24
CA ALA A 398 -2.70 3.08 -10.63
C ALA A 398 -3.87 2.47 -11.42
N LEU A 399 -4.06 1.15 -11.33
CA LEU A 399 -5.18 0.43 -11.94
C LEU A 399 -6.53 0.96 -11.43
N SER A 400 -6.66 1.11 -10.11
CA SER A 400 -7.86 1.68 -9.48
C SER A 400 -8.17 3.08 -10.01
N LYS A 401 -7.14 3.94 -10.05
CA LYS A 401 -7.30 5.32 -10.51
C LYS A 401 -7.72 5.36 -11.98
N HIS A 402 -7.04 4.59 -12.83
CA HIS A 402 -7.27 4.61 -14.26
C HIS A 402 -8.63 4.03 -14.64
N PHE A 403 -9.01 2.88 -14.05
CA PHE A 403 -10.34 2.30 -14.20
C PHE A 403 -11.45 3.31 -13.89
N ARG A 404 -11.30 4.10 -12.84
CA ARG A 404 -12.29 5.11 -12.50
C ARG A 404 -12.36 6.25 -13.52
N GLU A 405 -11.23 6.63 -14.11
CA GLU A 405 -11.20 7.63 -15.16
C GLU A 405 -11.92 7.12 -16.42
N ASP A 406 -11.77 5.83 -16.73
CA ASP A 406 -12.47 5.17 -17.85
C ASP A 406 -13.97 5.02 -17.60
N GLU A 407 -14.41 4.81 -16.36
CA GLU A 407 -15.82 4.70 -15.98
C GLU A 407 -16.53 6.06 -15.80
N LYS A 408 -15.84 7.19 -15.99
CA LYS A 408 -16.50 8.51 -15.96
C LYS A 408 -17.42 8.70 -17.18
N PRO A 409 -18.57 9.37 -17.02
CA PRO A 409 -19.38 9.79 -18.15
C PRO A 409 -18.57 10.66 -19.14
N ASP A 410 -18.85 10.54 -20.44
CA ASP A 410 -18.09 11.24 -21.48
C ASP A 410 -18.08 12.75 -21.32
N GLU A 411 -19.16 13.34 -20.80
CA GLU A 411 -19.21 14.77 -20.47
C GLU A 411 -18.23 15.18 -19.37
N GLU A 412 -17.96 14.31 -18.40
CA GLU A 412 -16.97 14.54 -17.33
C GLU A 412 -15.54 14.31 -17.84
N LYS A 413 -15.36 13.36 -18.76
CA LYS A 413 -14.08 13.15 -19.45
C LYS A 413 -13.69 14.39 -20.27
N LEU A 414 -14.60 14.90 -21.10
CA LEU A 414 -14.42 16.13 -21.87
C LEU A 414 -14.11 17.36 -20.99
N LYS A 415 -14.76 17.48 -19.82
CA LYS A 415 -14.45 18.56 -18.85
C LYS A 415 -13.06 18.36 -18.23
N SER A 416 -12.69 17.13 -17.92
CA SER A 416 -11.38 16.79 -17.34
C SER A 416 -10.24 17.05 -18.34
N GLU A 417 -10.42 16.67 -19.60
CA GLU A 417 -9.47 16.92 -20.69
C GLU A 417 -9.29 18.42 -20.95
N LYS A 418 -10.37 19.18 -21.02
CA LYS A 418 -10.32 20.65 -21.14
C LYS A 418 -9.58 21.30 -19.97
N LEU A 419 -9.78 20.80 -18.75
CA LEU A 419 -9.07 21.27 -17.57
C LEU A 419 -7.58 20.92 -17.63
N GLN A 420 -7.22 19.68 -18.00
CA GLN A 420 -5.83 19.25 -18.18
C GLN A 420 -5.13 20.09 -19.25
N ALA A 421 -5.75 20.29 -20.41
CA ALA A 421 -5.24 21.14 -21.48
C ALA A 421 -5.03 22.59 -21.01
N SER A 422 -5.97 23.14 -20.23
CA SER A 422 -5.85 24.48 -19.66
C SER A 422 -4.70 24.59 -18.65
N VAL A 423 -4.50 23.58 -17.80
CA VAL A 423 -3.39 23.52 -16.86
C VAL A 423 -2.05 23.37 -17.60
N GLN A 424 -1.98 22.50 -18.61
CA GLN A 424 -0.80 22.31 -19.45
C GLN A 424 -0.41 23.62 -20.15
N ALA A 425 -1.39 24.33 -20.73
CA ALA A 425 -1.20 25.63 -21.36
C ALA A 425 -0.66 26.68 -20.38
N ARG A 426 -1.20 26.72 -19.14
CA ARG A 426 -0.67 27.60 -18.09
C ARG A 426 0.75 27.23 -17.66
N ILE A 427 1.07 25.93 -17.58
CA ILE A 427 2.41 25.45 -17.25
C ILE A 427 3.40 25.86 -18.35
N SER A 428 3.05 25.70 -19.63
CA SER A 428 3.90 26.16 -20.74
C SER A 428 4.05 27.69 -20.77
N GLU A 429 2.99 28.46 -20.50
CA GLU A 429 3.10 29.92 -20.42
C GLU A 429 3.98 30.39 -19.25
N GLN A 430 3.97 29.65 -18.13
CA GLN A 430 4.81 29.95 -16.97
C GLN A 430 6.24 29.46 -17.11
N SER A 431 6.49 28.37 -17.86
CA SER A 431 7.83 27.83 -18.05
C SER A 431 8.74 28.85 -18.72
N HIS A 432 8.27 29.49 -19.81
CA HIS A 432 9.00 30.57 -20.50
C HIS A 432 9.30 31.77 -19.59
N LYS A 433 8.33 32.19 -18.77
CA LYS A 433 8.53 33.30 -17.80
C LYS A 433 9.54 32.97 -16.70
N PHE A 434 9.68 31.70 -16.32
CA PHE A 434 10.65 31.26 -15.31
C PHE A 434 12.08 31.21 -15.85
N THR A 435 12.25 30.72 -17.10
CA THR A 435 13.55 30.74 -17.78
C THR A 435 14.04 32.17 -18.03
N ASP A 436 13.16 33.07 -18.48
CA ASP A 436 13.52 34.47 -18.74
C ASP A 436 13.95 35.20 -17.47
N LYS A 437 13.29 34.95 -16.33
CA LYS A 437 13.69 35.54 -15.04
C LYS A 437 15.05 35.03 -14.56
N LYS A 438 15.36 33.73 -14.73
CA LYS A 438 16.67 33.16 -14.37
C LYS A 438 17.79 33.70 -15.25
N ILE A 439 17.55 33.82 -16.56
CA ILE A 439 18.51 34.40 -17.51
C ILE A 439 18.77 35.87 -17.16
N LYS A 440 17.71 36.63 -16.86
CA LYS A 440 17.81 38.03 -16.46
C LYS A 440 18.58 38.22 -15.15
N SER A 441 18.34 37.39 -14.13
CA SER A 441 19.12 37.43 -12.89
C SER A 441 20.58 37.02 -13.10
N ALA A 442 20.86 36.04 -13.97
CA ALA A 442 22.23 35.63 -14.28
C ALA A 442 23.01 36.73 -15.01
N PHE A 443 22.34 37.50 -15.89
CA PHE A 443 22.93 38.68 -16.53
C PHE A 443 23.19 39.82 -15.54
N GLN A 444 22.23 40.11 -14.65
CA GLN A 444 22.43 41.13 -13.61
C GLN A 444 23.60 40.78 -12.68
N ASN A 445 23.68 39.53 -12.23
CA ASN A 445 24.79 39.06 -11.39
C ASN A 445 26.15 39.17 -12.11
N ARG A 446 26.20 38.93 -13.44
CA ARG A 446 27.42 39.11 -14.23
C ARG A 446 27.81 40.58 -14.40
N VAL A 447 26.85 41.47 -14.58
CA VAL A 447 27.10 42.92 -14.67
C VAL A 447 27.56 43.48 -13.32
N GLU A 448 26.97 43.02 -12.21
CA GLU A 448 27.41 43.39 -10.87
C GLU A 448 28.80 42.83 -10.54
N ALA A 449 29.12 41.61 -10.96
CA ALA A 449 30.45 41.04 -10.80
C ALA A 449 31.52 41.83 -11.57
N LYS A 450 31.23 42.22 -12.82
CA LYS A 450 32.14 43.07 -13.62
C LYS A 450 32.37 44.44 -12.98
N LYS A 451 31.30 45.06 -12.45
CA LYS A 451 31.43 46.34 -11.72
C LYS A 451 32.27 46.24 -10.45
N ARG A 452 32.42 45.05 -9.86
CA ARG A 452 33.30 44.81 -8.69
C ARG A 452 34.73 44.45 -9.07
N GLU A 453 35.01 44.16 -10.35
CA GLU A 453 36.38 43.98 -10.87
C GLU A 453 36.98 45.28 -11.40
N ASP A 454 36.14 46.27 -11.74
CA ASP A 454 36.55 47.59 -12.24
C ASP A 454 36.67 48.67 -11.13
N ASP A 455 36.33 48.34 -9.87
CA ASP A 455 36.58 49.12 -8.64
C ASP A 455 37.73 48.46 -7.85
#